data_AF-A0A2H6FBC0-F1
#
_entry.id   AF-A0A2H6FBC0-F1
#
_cell.length_a   1.000
_cell.length_b   1.000
_cell.length_c   1.000
_cell.angle_alpha   90.00
_cell.angle_beta   90.00
_cell.angle_gamma   90.00
#
_symmetry.space_group_name_H-M   'P 1'
#
loop_
_entity.id
_entity.type
_entity.pdbx_description
1 polymer ?
#
loop_
_entity_poly.entity_id
_entity_poly.type
_entity_poly.pdbx_seq_one_letter_code
_entity_poly.pdbx_strand_id
1 'polypeptide(L)'
;MRKTGWFQDLLDKYKDDLEFRMEVVILDFTEKIVRKMEEKDISRAELARRLNVSKAFVTKMLNGNPNLTIKTMMSVADALECDLNLDIYPKGFKAKNFYVSDGKKMDKAEFREYVEPEIGEELDACAA
;
A
#
# COMPACT_ATOMS: atom_id res chain seq x y z
N MET A 1 -25.57 20.03 -4.56
CA MET A 1 -24.64 19.17 -5.33
C MET A 1 -23.24 19.72 -5.14
N ARG A 2 -22.35 19.01 -4.42
CA ARG A 2 -20.93 19.39 -4.39
C ARG A 2 -20.41 19.24 -5.82
N LYS A 3 -19.87 20.32 -6.38
CA LYS A 3 -19.13 20.25 -7.64
C LYS A 3 -18.04 19.20 -7.42
N THR A 4 -18.06 18.10 -8.16
CA THR A 4 -16.87 17.26 -8.28
C THR A 4 -15.73 18.20 -8.68
N GLY A 5 -14.67 18.22 -7.86
CA GLY A 5 -13.55 19.13 -8.06
C GLY A 5 -12.80 18.77 -9.34
N TRP A 6 -12.04 19.72 -9.88
CA TRP A 6 -11.19 19.52 -11.08
C TRP A 6 -10.32 18.25 -11.01
N PHE A 7 -9.93 17.83 -9.80
CA PHE A 7 -9.19 16.60 -9.55
C PHE A 7 -10.03 15.34 -9.80
N GLN A 8 -11.29 15.33 -9.37
CA GLN A 8 -12.18 14.18 -9.57
C GLN A 8 -12.46 13.95 -11.05
N ASP A 9 -12.65 15.03 -11.81
CA ASP A 9 -12.84 14.97 -13.27
C ASP A 9 -11.58 14.41 -13.96
N LEU A 10 -10.40 14.74 -13.46
CA LEU A 10 -9.13 14.19 -13.93
C LEU A 10 -9.03 12.69 -13.63
N LEU A 11 -9.36 12.28 -12.41
CA LEU A 11 -9.36 10.86 -12.02
C LEU A 11 -10.32 10.05 -12.89
N ASP A 12 -11.54 10.54 -13.11
CA ASP A 12 -12.53 9.85 -13.95
C ASP A 12 -12.09 9.72 -15.41
N LYS A 13 -11.30 10.69 -15.90
CA LYS A 13 -10.74 10.65 -17.25
C LYS A 13 -9.65 9.59 -17.43
N TYR A 14 -8.82 9.35 -16.40
CA TYR A 14 -7.64 8.48 -16.50
C TYR A 14 -7.79 7.13 -15.79
N LYS A 15 -8.88 6.87 -15.06
CA LYS A 15 -9.04 5.65 -14.25
C LYS A 15 -8.86 4.32 -14.98
N ASP A 16 -9.16 4.27 -16.28
CA ASP A 16 -9.05 3.06 -17.10
C ASP A 16 -7.69 2.94 -17.81
N ASP A 17 -6.88 4.00 -17.81
CA ASP A 17 -5.55 4.02 -18.39
C ASP A 17 -4.61 3.05 -17.65
N LEU A 18 -3.76 2.35 -18.39
CA LEU A 18 -2.88 1.33 -17.81
C LEU A 18 -1.78 1.95 -16.95
N GLU A 19 -1.15 3.02 -17.42
CA GLU A 19 -0.06 3.69 -16.69
C GLU A 19 -0.61 4.30 -15.40
N PHE A 20 -1.76 4.96 -15.48
CA PHE A 20 -2.44 5.50 -14.29
C PHE A 20 -2.74 4.39 -13.26
N ARG A 21 -3.29 3.24 -13.70
CA ARG A 21 -3.56 2.11 -12.79
C ARG A 21 -2.28 1.49 -12.22
N MET A 22 -1.19 1.46 -12.99
CA MET A 22 0.11 1.00 -12.49
C MET A 22 0.62 1.92 -11.39
N GLU A 23 0.57 3.24 -11.58
CA GLU A 23 0.99 4.22 -10.58
C GLU A 23 0.18 4.12 -9.28
N VAL A 24 -1.13 3.88 -9.38
CA VAL A 24 -1.98 3.64 -8.20
C VAL A 24 -1.50 2.41 -7.41
N VAL A 25 -1.12 1.32 -8.08
CA VAL A 25 -0.62 0.10 -7.42
C VAL A 25 0.76 0.33 -6.80
N ILE A 26 1.64 1.06 -7.50
CA ILE A 26 2.97 1.40 -6.99
C ILE A 26 2.85 2.28 -5.74
N LEU A 27 1.99 3.28 -5.77
CA LEU A 27 1.72 4.18 -4.63
C LEU A 27 1.20 3.40 -3.42
N ASP A 28 0.15 2.57 -3.60
CA ASP A 28 -0.38 1.73 -2.50
C ASP A 28 0.70 0.81 -1.91
N PHE A 29 1.57 0.25 -2.75
CA PHE A 29 2.66 -0.59 -2.29
C PHE A 29 3.75 0.19 -1.53
N THR A 30 4.19 1.36 -2.03
CA THR A 30 5.22 2.17 -1.37
C THR A 30 4.70 2.78 -0.06
N GLU A 31 3.43 3.16 0.01
CA GLU A 31 2.78 3.59 1.26
C GLU A 31 2.77 2.47 2.31
N LYS A 32 2.46 1.24 1.92
CA LYS A 32 2.55 0.07 2.82
C LYS A 32 3.96 -0.12 3.35
N ILE A 33 4.98 0.05 2.50
CA ILE A 33 6.38 -0.01 2.92
C ILE A 33 6.68 1.08 3.95
N VAL A 34 6.33 2.34 3.67
CA VAL A 34 6.57 3.48 4.57
C VAL A 34 5.88 3.25 5.92
N ARG A 35 4.62 2.83 5.92
CA ARG A 35 3.89 2.52 7.15
C ARG A 35 4.56 1.40 7.95
N LYS A 36 5.02 0.32 7.30
CA LYS A 36 5.75 -0.76 7.98
C LYS A 36 7.12 -0.34 8.48
N MET A 37 7.78 0.59 7.81
CA MET A 37 8.99 1.20 8.31
C MET A 37 8.73 2.01 9.58
N GLU A 38 7.66 2.83 9.60
CA GLU A 38 7.25 3.61 10.78
C GLU A 38 6.87 2.72 11.97
N GLU A 39 6.01 1.72 11.76
CA GLU A 39 5.60 0.75 12.80
C GLU A 39 6.79 0.02 13.46
N LYS A 40 7.89 -0.15 12.73
CA LYS A 40 9.09 -0.89 13.18
C LYS A 40 10.29 0.00 13.50
N ASP A 41 10.12 1.33 13.46
CA ASP A 41 11.19 2.31 13.63
C ASP A 41 12.40 2.08 12.70
N ILE A 42 12.12 1.70 11.45
CA ILE A 42 13.14 1.42 10.42
C ILE A 42 13.34 2.68 9.57
N SER A 43 14.52 3.29 9.68
CA SER A 43 14.88 4.41 8.81
C SER A 43 15.17 3.97 7.36
N ARG A 44 15.13 4.91 6.40
CA ARG A 44 15.58 4.64 5.01
C ARG A 44 17.03 4.16 4.92
N ALA A 45 17.89 4.62 5.84
CA ALA A 45 19.28 4.19 5.89
C ALA A 45 19.39 2.74 6.38
N GLU A 46 18.58 2.38 7.36
CA GLU A 46 18.50 1.01 7.87
C GLU A 46 17.93 0.06 6.83
N LEU A 47 16.84 0.43 6.15
CA LEU A 47 16.28 -0.38 5.06
C LEU A 47 17.32 -0.59 3.94
N ALA A 48 18.07 0.45 3.57
CA ALA A 48 19.14 0.34 2.58
C ALA A 48 20.23 -0.67 3.01
N ARG A 49 20.59 -0.65 4.31
CA ARG A 49 21.54 -1.61 4.89
C ARG A 49 21.01 -3.03 4.85
N ARG A 50 19.74 -3.27 5.23
CA ARG A 50 19.10 -4.59 5.19
C ARG A 50 19.02 -5.16 3.77
N LEU A 51 18.76 -4.30 2.79
CA LEU A 51 18.68 -4.64 1.38
C LEU A 51 20.05 -4.75 0.67
N ASN A 52 21.13 -4.33 1.33
CA ASN A 52 22.46 -4.19 0.72
C ASN A 52 22.44 -3.31 -0.56
N VAL A 53 21.78 -2.15 -0.50
CA VAL A 53 21.67 -1.18 -1.59
C VAL A 53 22.01 0.23 -1.12
N SER A 54 22.08 1.18 -2.04
CA SER A 54 22.31 2.59 -1.68
C SER A 54 21.06 3.23 -1.06
N LYS A 55 21.26 4.18 -0.15
CA LYS A 55 20.16 5.02 0.38
C LYS A 55 19.41 5.76 -0.73
N ALA A 56 20.11 6.17 -1.80
CA ALA A 56 19.51 6.80 -2.95
C ALA A 56 18.56 5.87 -3.71
N PHE A 57 18.88 4.58 -3.82
CA PHE A 57 17.98 3.58 -4.39
C PHE A 57 16.68 3.48 -3.58
N VAL A 58 16.78 3.40 -2.25
CA VAL A 58 15.59 3.37 -1.37
C VAL A 58 14.75 4.62 -1.52
N THR A 59 15.36 5.82 -1.53
CA THR A 59 14.62 7.06 -1.76
C THR A 59 13.90 7.06 -3.11
N LYS A 60 14.59 6.65 -4.19
CA LYS A 60 13.99 6.58 -5.52
C LYS A 60 12.83 5.58 -5.57
N MET A 61 12.99 4.42 -4.94
CA MET A 61 11.96 3.39 -4.83
C MET A 61 10.71 3.94 -4.12
N LEU A 62 10.88 4.57 -2.96
CA LEU A 62 9.75 5.10 -2.17
C LEU A 62 9.06 6.29 -2.86
N ASN A 63 9.77 7.03 -3.71
CA ASN A 63 9.20 8.10 -4.52
C ASN A 63 8.44 7.57 -5.76
N GLY A 64 8.13 6.28 -5.84
CA GLY A 64 7.33 5.71 -6.92
C GLY A 64 8.14 5.41 -8.19
N ASN A 65 9.32 4.80 -8.07
CA ASN A 65 10.05 4.35 -9.27
C ASN A 65 9.17 3.36 -10.07
N PRO A 66 8.86 3.62 -11.35
CA PRO A 66 7.75 2.97 -12.06
C PRO A 66 7.89 1.47 -12.30
N ASN A 67 9.07 0.87 -12.10
CA ASN A 67 9.31 -0.56 -12.40
C ASN A 67 10.01 -1.29 -11.25
N LEU A 68 9.26 -1.55 -10.17
CA LEU A 68 9.69 -2.52 -9.16
C LEU A 68 9.44 -3.93 -9.69
N THR A 69 10.47 -4.77 -9.61
CA THR A 69 10.31 -6.20 -9.91
C THR A 69 9.69 -6.90 -8.72
N ILE A 70 8.99 -8.02 -8.95
CA ILE A 70 8.47 -8.89 -7.86
C ILE A 70 9.60 -9.27 -6.90
N LYS A 71 10.80 -9.55 -7.42
CA LYS A 71 11.99 -9.83 -6.59
C LYS A 71 12.32 -8.68 -5.66
N THR A 72 12.32 -7.44 -6.15
CA THR A 72 12.53 -6.24 -5.33
C THR A 72 11.45 -6.11 -4.26
N MET A 73 10.18 -6.29 -4.63
CA MET A 73 9.07 -6.22 -3.68
C MET A 73 9.20 -7.26 -2.56
N MET A 74 9.55 -8.50 -2.90
CA MET A 74 9.79 -9.57 -1.92
C MET A 74 10.98 -9.26 -1.02
N SER A 75 12.10 -8.78 -1.57
CA SER A 75 13.27 -8.40 -0.76
C SER A 75 12.96 -7.28 0.22
N VAL A 76 12.14 -6.31 -0.17
CA VAL A 76 11.70 -5.24 0.74
C VAL A 76 10.78 -5.78 1.83
N ALA A 77 9.82 -6.65 1.48
CA ALA A 77 8.94 -7.29 2.46
C ALA A 77 9.75 -8.09 3.50
N ASP A 78 10.69 -8.92 3.04
CA ASP A 78 11.57 -9.72 3.90
C ASP A 78 12.46 -8.84 4.80
N ALA A 79 13.04 -7.75 4.25
CA ALA A 79 13.81 -6.78 5.04
C ALA A 79 12.97 -6.10 6.14
N LEU A 80 11.64 -6.07 6.00
CA LEU A 80 10.69 -5.56 6.98
C LEU A 80 10.04 -6.68 7.83
N GLU A 81 10.50 -7.93 7.70
CA GLU A 81 9.93 -9.11 8.36
C GLU A 81 8.42 -9.21 8.08
N CYS A 82 8.06 -9.13 6.80
CA CYS A 82 6.70 -9.21 6.28
C CYS A 82 6.66 -10.16 5.08
N ASP A 83 5.50 -10.78 4.85
CA ASP A 83 5.25 -11.56 3.65
C ASP A 83 4.54 -10.73 2.58
N LEU A 84 4.93 -10.91 1.32
CA LEU A 84 4.25 -10.34 0.16
C LEU A 84 3.15 -11.29 -0.32
N ASN A 85 1.90 -10.83 -0.31
CA ASN A 85 0.77 -11.53 -0.92
C ASN A 85 0.28 -10.76 -2.15
N LEU A 86 0.21 -11.43 -3.30
CA LEU A 86 -0.36 -10.90 -4.53
C LEU A 86 -1.67 -11.64 -4.84
N ASP A 87 -2.72 -10.90 -5.14
CA ASP A 87 -4.05 -11.45 -5.40
C ASP A 87 -4.67 -10.85 -6.67
N ILE A 88 -5.56 -11.60 -7.32
CA ILE A 88 -6.30 -11.21 -8.52
C ILE A 88 -7.77 -11.53 -8.32
N TYR A 89 -8.63 -10.52 -8.47
CA TYR A 89 -10.08 -10.64 -8.32
C TYR A 89 -10.82 -10.07 -9.53
N PRO A 90 -12.08 -10.47 -9.77
CA PRO A 90 -12.85 -9.96 -10.90
C PRO A 90 -13.06 -8.45 -10.85
N LYS A 91 -13.12 -7.80 -12.01
CA LYS A 91 -13.41 -6.35 -12.11
C LYS A 91 -14.73 -6.02 -11.43
N GLY A 92 -14.77 -4.89 -10.70
CA GLY A 92 -15.94 -4.43 -9.95
C GLY A 92 -16.03 -4.95 -8.51
N PHE A 93 -15.15 -5.87 -8.12
CA PHE A 93 -15.00 -6.28 -6.72
C PHE A 93 -13.89 -5.48 -6.04
N LYS A 94 -13.83 -5.51 -4.70
CA LYS A 94 -12.73 -4.96 -3.92
C LYS A 94 -12.10 -6.10 -3.11
N ALA A 95 -10.78 -6.26 -3.17
CA ALA A 95 -10.09 -7.17 -2.27
C ALA A 95 -10.04 -6.61 -0.85
N LYS A 96 -10.38 -7.45 0.13
CA LYS A 96 -10.12 -7.20 1.56
C LYS A 96 -9.26 -8.35 2.08
N ASN A 97 -8.06 -8.03 2.55
CA ASN A 97 -7.15 -9.02 3.13
C ASN A 97 -7.35 -9.10 4.64
N PHE A 98 -7.36 -10.31 5.18
CA PHE A 98 -7.34 -10.57 6.62
C PHE A 98 -6.09 -11.38 6.95
N TYR A 99 -5.41 -11.02 8.04
CA TYR A 99 -4.27 -11.77 8.54
C TYR A 99 -4.76 -12.82 9.54
N VAL A 100 -4.45 -14.08 9.29
CA VAL A 100 -4.72 -15.19 10.22
C VAL A 100 -3.39 -15.65 10.80
N SER A 101 -3.30 -15.80 12.12
CA SER A 101 -2.16 -16.43 12.78
C SER A 101 -2.58 -17.76 13.40
N ASP A 102 -1.75 -18.80 13.25
CA ASP A 102 -2.06 -20.15 13.76
C ASP A 102 -2.32 -20.18 15.28
N GLY A 103 -1.81 -19.18 16.01
CA GLY A 103 -2.00 -19.02 17.45
C GLY A 103 -3.36 -18.44 17.88
N LYS A 104 -4.18 -17.94 16.95
CA LYS A 104 -5.54 -17.42 17.23
C LYS A 104 -6.54 -18.09 16.31
N LYS A 105 -7.37 -19.00 16.87
CA LYS A 105 -8.51 -19.56 16.12
C LYS A 105 -9.40 -18.41 15.67
N MET A 106 -9.58 -18.28 14.36
CA MET A 106 -10.48 -17.29 13.76
C MET A 106 -11.92 -17.68 14.10
N ASP A 107 -12.61 -16.85 14.90
CA ASP A 107 -14.02 -17.05 15.17
C ASP A 107 -14.85 -16.56 13.97
N LYS A 108 -15.31 -17.50 13.15
CA LYS A 108 -16.17 -17.20 11.99
C LYS A 108 -17.52 -16.57 12.38
N ALA A 109 -17.92 -16.62 13.66
CA ALA A 109 -19.14 -16.01 14.15
C ALA A 109 -19.02 -14.48 14.35
N GLU A 110 -17.81 -13.97 14.63
CA GLU A 110 -17.55 -12.52 14.75
C GLU A 110 -17.56 -11.80 13.39
N PHE A 111 -17.32 -12.53 12.29
CA PHE A 111 -17.29 -11.99 10.92
C PHE A 111 -18.65 -12.11 10.19
N ARG A 112 -19.75 -11.87 10.91
CA ARG A 112 -21.11 -11.82 10.31
C ARG A 112 -21.60 -10.43 10.02
N GLU A 113 -21.01 -9.41 10.64
CA GLU A 113 -21.46 -8.04 10.44
C GLU A 113 -20.74 -7.37 9.28
N TYR A 114 -21.56 -6.70 8.47
CA TYR A 114 -21.09 -5.75 7.49
C TYR A 114 -20.53 -4.55 8.25
N VAL A 115 -19.22 -4.52 8.45
CA VAL A 115 -18.53 -3.35 9.01
C VAL A 115 -18.58 -2.26 7.94
N GLU A 116 -19.39 -1.22 8.19
CA GLU A 116 -19.35 -0.01 7.36
C GLU A 116 -17.91 0.54 7.40
N PRO A 117 -17.28 0.77 6.24
CA PRO A 117 -15.96 1.36 6.22
C PRO A 117 -16.03 2.76 6.83
N GLU A 118 -15.37 2.97 7.96
CA GLU A 118 -15.09 4.30 8.46
C GLU A 118 -14.17 4.99 7.45
N ILE A 119 -14.75 5.80 6.57
CA ILE A 119 -14.00 6.76 5.77
C ILE A 119 -13.68 7.91 6.73
N GLY A 120 -12.58 7.78 7.45
CA GLY A 120 -11.96 8.93 8.09
C GLY A 120 -11.37 9.82 7.00
N GLU A 121 -11.82 11.07 6.90
CA GLU A 121 -11.01 12.10 6.26
C GLU A 121 -9.77 12.28 7.15
N GLU A 122 -8.57 11.90 6.66
CA GLU A 122 -7.32 12.33 7.27
C GLU A 122 -7.25 13.86 7.18
N LEU A 123 -7.72 14.55 8.22
CA LEU A 123 -7.74 16.02 8.29
C LEU A 123 -6.42 16.64 8.79
N ASP A 124 -5.35 15.87 9.00
CA ASP A 124 -4.11 16.37 9.62
C ASP A 124 -2.85 16.28 8.74
N ALA A 125 -2.99 16.44 7.41
CA ALA A 125 -1.83 16.58 6.52
C ALA A 125 -1.33 18.04 6.33
N CYS A 126 -1.73 18.99 7.18
CA CYS A 126 -1.23 20.37 7.15
C CYS A 126 -1.12 20.98 8.57
N ALA A 127 -0.20 20.49 9.39
CA ALA A 127 0.29 21.21 10.56
C ALA A 127 1.72 20.77 10.94
N ALA A 128 2.72 21.26 10.21
CA ALA A 128 4.08 21.53 10.70
C ALA A 128 4.87 22.34 9.67
#